data_AF-A0A7C5M613-F1
#
_entry.id   AF-A0A7C5M613-F1
#
_cell.length_a   1.000
_cell.length_b   1.000
_cell.length_c   1.000
_cell.angle_alpha   90.00
_cell.angle_beta   90.00
_cell.angle_gamma   90.00
#
_symmetry.space_group_name_H-M   'P 1'
#
loop_
_entity.id
_entity.type
_entity.pdbx_description
1 polymer ?
#
loop_
_entity_poly.entity_id
_entity_poly.type
_entity_poly.pdbx_seq_one_letter_code
_entity_poly.pdbx_strand_id
1 'polypeptide(L)'
;MWENVDQYTFAEKREAMWRDPKGIRAWAVESIDSSSRLAQCYRKLQADIEGDLARASEYFSLEHVLPKPSPAEREILRRQFQYELKYLWRYLLRRYAFCEALRVHQALADLEEPPGWRLWRLKDLLMLRVAVGVLLGFLVLSSSGYLYDAGFRAASGLYFWVWLVVGVLLVLGMAAAEVQRRVGRRPCLVILVRAVWIAGTGFAYGAFGSAIQYFAGRSLGFGLTPRVAVLCGVTAVLLSFVFQHFWQEQSIGDPL
;
A
#
# COMPACT_ATOMS: atom_id res chain seq x y z
N MET A 1 -3.28 33.64 14.79
CA MET A 1 -4.72 34.01 14.86
C MET A 1 -5.52 33.48 13.67
N TRP A 2 -4.95 33.43 12.45
CA TRP A 2 -5.61 32.89 11.25
C TRP A 2 -5.68 31.34 11.17
N GLU A 3 -4.72 30.61 11.75
CA GLU A 3 -4.75 29.13 11.77
C GLU A 3 -5.94 28.54 12.54
N ASN A 4 -6.37 29.20 13.62
CA ASN A 4 -7.50 28.73 14.42
C ASN A 4 -8.83 28.90 13.67
N VAL A 5 -8.98 29.98 12.88
CA VAL A 5 -10.21 30.20 12.09
C VAL A 5 -10.36 29.14 11.00
N ASP A 6 -9.28 28.75 10.33
CA ASP A 6 -9.29 27.69 9.32
C ASP A 6 -9.59 26.30 9.92
N GLN A 7 -9.15 26.03 11.16
CA GLN A 7 -9.41 24.75 11.86
C GLN A 7 -10.89 24.55 12.21
N TYR A 8 -11.50 25.51 12.90
CA TYR A 8 -12.91 25.43 13.29
C TYR A 8 -13.81 25.39 12.06
N THR A 9 -13.51 26.22 11.06
CA THR A 9 -14.27 26.26 9.80
C THR A 9 -14.16 24.95 9.02
N PHE A 10 -13.00 24.27 9.03
CA PHE A 10 -12.84 22.98 8.36
C PHE A 10 -13.57 21.85 9.10
N ALA A 11 -13.45 21.77 10.42
CA ALA A 11 -14.13 20.75 11.21
C ALA A 11 -15.66 20.88 11.08
N GLU A 12 -16.19 22.10 11.17
CA GLU A 12 -17.61 22.38 11.02
C GLU A 12 -18.09 22.07 9.59
N LYS A 13 -17.33 22.45 8.55
CA LYS A 13 -17.64 22.08 7.16
C LYS A 13 -17.59 20.57 6.92
N ARG A 14 -16.63 19.87 7.53
CA ARG A 14 -16.52 18.41 7.46
C ARG A 14 -17.74 17.73 8.10
N GLU A 15 -18.19 18.22 9.26
CA GLU A 15 -19.41 17.70 9.89
C GLU A 15 -20.69 18.07 9.13
N ALA A 16 -20.78 19.29 8.63
CA ALA A 16 -21.92 19.77 7.85
C ALA A 16 -22.08 19.01 6.53
N MET A 17 -20.97 18.61 5.90
CA MET A 17 -20.99 17.78 4.68
C MET A 17 -21.76 16.47 4.87
N TRP A 18 -21.61 15.81 6.03
CA TRP A 18 -22.34 14.56 6.31
C TRP A 18 -23.86 14.76 6.45
N ARG A 19 -24.33 16.00 6.56
CA ARG A 19 -25.75 16.34 6.62
C ARG A 19 -26.38 16.52 5.23
N ASP A 20 -25.57 16.71 4.18
CA ASP A 20 -26.03 16.80 2.79
C ASP A 20 -25.39 15.70 1.91
N PRO A 21 -26.10 14.56 1.72
CA PRO A 21 -25.60 13.43 0.94
C PRO A 21 -25.21 13.78 -0.50
N LYS A 22 -25.80 14.84 -1.08
CA LYS A 22 -25.57 15.20 -2.49
C LYS A 22 -24.18 15.75 -2.75
N GLY A 23 -23.56 16.39 -1.74
CA GLY A 23 -22.23 16.98 -1.84
C GLY A 23 -21.08 16.01 -1.55
N ILE A 24 -21.34 14.89 -0.88
CA ILE A 24 -20.31 13.96 -0.39
C ILE A 24 -19.45 13.39 -1.53
N ARG A 25 -20.05 13.12 -2.69
CA ARG A 25 -19.35 12.55 -3.85
C ARG A 25 -18.32 13.52 -4.43
N ALA A 26 -18.76 14.74 -4.73
CA ALA A 26 -17.90 15.80 -5.27
C ALA A 26 -16.74 16.09 -4.30
N TRP A 27 -17.09 16.15 -3.01
CA TRP A 27 -16.13 16.31 -1.94
C TRP A 27 -15.10 15.17 -1.88
N ALA A 28 -15.53 13.90 -2.02
CA ALA A 28 -14.64 12.75 -1.96
C ALA A 28 -13.63 12.78 -3.12
N VAL A 29 -14.09 13.10 -4.33
CA VAL A 29 -13.21 13.25 -5.50
C VAL A 29 -12.24 14.42 -5.32
N GLU A 30 -12.73 15.58 -4.86
CA GLU A 30 -11.89 16.78 -4.62
C GLU A 30 -10.84 16.52 -3.53
N SER A 31 -11.17 15.74 -2.49
CA SER A 31 -10.26 15.46 -1.37
C SER A 31 -9.01 14.66 -1.79
N ILE A 32 -9.10 13.95 -2.92
CA ILE A 32 -8.00 13.14 -3.46
C ILE A 32 -7.09 13.97 -4.37
N ASP A 33 -7.64 15.02 -5.00
CA ASP A 33 -6.85 15.94 -5.82
C ASP A 33 -5.85 16.69 -4.94
N SER A 34 -4.57 16.37 -5.10
CA SER A 34 -3.49 16.93 -4.31
C SER A 34 -3.35 18.46 -4.42
N SER A 35 -3.89 19.05 -5.49
CA SER A 35 -3.87 20.49 -5.73
C SER A 35 -5.03 21.22 -5.04
N SER A 36 -6.09 20.49 -4.65
CA SER A 36 -7.29 21.08 -4.07
C SER A 36 -7.02 21.67 -2.69
N ARG A 37 -7.72 22.77 -2.37
CA ARG A 37 -7.65 23.39 -1.04
C ARG A 37 -8.11 22.41 0.04
N LEU A 38 -9.08 21.55 -0.28
CA LEU A 38 -9.60 20.54 0.62
C LEU A 38 -8.53 19.49 0.99
N ALA A 39 -7.80 18.95 0.02
CA ALA A 39 -6.70 18.01 0.26
C ALA A 39 -5.58 18.66 1.09
N GLN A 40 -5.29 19.94 0.85
CA GLN A 40 -4.34 20.70 1.65
C GLN A 40 -4.79 20.86 3.10
N CYS A 41 -6.07 21.13 3.36
CA CYS A 41 -6.63 21.18 4.71
C CYS A 41 -6.47 19.85 5.44
N TYR A 42 -6.76 18.73 4.78
CA TYR A 42 -6.53 17.39 5.34
C TYR A 42 -5.08 17.16 5.74
N ARG A 43 -4.13 17.58 4.91
CA ARG A 43 -2.70 17.46 5.19
C ARG A 43 -2.27 18.35 6.36
N LYS A 44 -2.68 19.62 6.37
CA LYS A 44 -2.31 20.60 7.40
C LYS A 44 -2.87 20.21 8.77
N LEU A 45 -4.13 19.80 8.81
CA LEU A 45 -4.86 19.51 10.04
C LEU A 45 -4.74 18.05 10.49
N GLN A 46 -4.04 17.22 9.74
CA GLN A 46 -3.84 15.79 10.01
C GLN A 46 -5.15 15.01 10.20
N ALA A 47 -6.24 15.51 9.61
CA ALA A 47 -7.56 14.92 9.71
C ALA A 47 -7.61 13.55 9.01
N ASP A 48 -8.54 12.69 9.43
CA ASP A 48 -8.63 11.33 8.94
C ASP A 48 -9.34 11.20 7.58
N ILE A 49 -8.63 11.59 6.52
CA ILE A 49 -9.12 11.47 5.14
C ILE A 49 -9.39 10.00 4.74
N GLU A 50 -8.66 9.04 5.28
CA GLU A 50 -8.82 7.63 4.88
C GLU A 50 -10.13 7.05 5.42
N GLY A 51 -10.41 7.30 6.71
CA GLY A 51 -11.70 6.97 7.32
C GLY A 51 -12.87 7.71 6.66
N ASP A 52 -12.70 9.00 6.35
CA ASP A 52 -13.74 9.79 5.69
C ASP A 52 -14.03 9.29 4.27
N LEU A 53 -13.00 8.96 3.48
CA LEU A 53 -13.18 8.40 2.14
C LEU A 53 -13.84 7.01 2.18
N ALA A 54 -13.48 6.18 3.15
CA ALA A 54 -14.13 4.89 3.34
C ALA A 54 -15.62 5.05 3.66
N ARG A 55 -15.98 5.99 4.54
CA ARG A 55 -17.37 6.31 4.85
C ARG A 55 -18.10 6.94 3.65
N ALA A 56 -17.44 7.83 2.92
CA ALA A 56 -18.01 8.46 1.73
C ALA A 56 -18.37 7.44 0.65
N SER A 57 -17.67 6.30 0.58
CA SER A 57 -17.94 5.25 -0.40
C SER A 57 -19.35 4.65 -0.30
N GLU A 58 -19.96 4.67 0.89
CA GLU A 58 -21.32 4.20 1.13
C GLU A 58 -22.37 5.05 0.38
N TYR A 59 -22.02 6.29 0.04
CA TYR A 59 -22.89 7.23 -0.67
C TYR A 59 -22.79 7.11 -2.20
N PHE A 60 -21.95 6.21 -2.73
CA PHE A 60 -21.84 5.91 -4.16
C PHE A 60 -22.91 4.89 -4.60
N SER A 61 -24.17 5.16 -4.24
CA SER A 61 -25.33 4.35 -4.63
C SER A 61 -26.24 5.13 -5.58
N LEU A 62 -26.77 4.42 -6.57
CA LEU A 62 -27.72 4.95 -7.55
C LEU A 62 -28.98 5.52 -6.89
N GLU A 63 -29.38 4.98 -5.74
CA GLU A 63 -30.57 5.39 -4.99
C GLU A 63 -30.47 6.78 -4.38
N HIS A 64 -29.25 7.25 -4.09
CA HIS A 64 -29.02 8.56 -3.45
C HIS A 64 -29.05 9.73 -4.43
N VAL A 65 -28.89 9.47 -5.73
CA VAL A 65 -28.70 10.52 -6.74
C VAL A 65 -29.98 10.81 -7.51
N LEU A 66 -30.76 9.79 -7.88
CA LEU A 66 -32.01 9.96 -8.60
C LEU A 66 -33.07 8.99 -8.07
N PRO A 67 -34.28 9.47 -7.71
CA PRO A 67 -35.32 8.61 -7.16
C PRO A 67 -35.86 7.59 -8.19
N LYS A 68 -35.71 7.82 -9.51
CA LYS A 68 -36.01 6.86 -10.59
C LYS A 68 -35.21 7.19 -11.87
N PRO A 69 -33.94 6.79 -11.99
CA PRO A 69 -33.16 7.02 -13.22
C PRO A 69 -33.69 6.17 -14.37
N SER A 70 -33.70 6.72 -15.57
CA SER A 70 -33.94 5.93 -16.80
C SER A 70 -32.87 4.84 -16.95
N PRO A 71 -33.11 3.78 -17.76
CA PRO A 71 -32.14 2.70 -17.95
C PRO A 71 -30.79 3.20 -18.48
N ALA A 72 -30.80 4.19 -19.38
CA ALA A 72 -29.60 4.78 -19.96
C ALA A 72 -28.81 5.61 -18.94
N GLU A 73 -29.50 6.47 -18.16
CA GLU A 73 -28.87 7.26 -17.09
C GLU A 73 -28.28 6.36 -16.00
N ARG A 74 -28.96 5.25 -15.67
CA ARG A 74 -28.50 4.28 -14.69
C ARG A 74 -27.15 3.69 -15.10
N GLU A 75 -27.01 3.29 -16.35
CA GLU A 75 -25.75 2.72 -16.85
C GLU A 75 -24.61 3.76 -16.88
N ILE A 76 -24.90 5.01 -17.28
CA ILE A 76 -23.92 6.10 -17.27
C ILE A 76 -23.43 6.38 -15.84
N LEU A 77 -24.36 6.56 -14.89
CA LEU A 77 -24.03 6.83 -13.49
C LEU A 77 -23.29 5.65 -12.86
N ARG A 78 -23.68 4.41 -13.18
CA ARG A 78 -22.99 3.21 -12.72
C ARG A 78 -21.52 3.22 -13.14
N ARG A 79 -21.24 3.50 -14.42
CA ARG A 79 -19.85 3.58 -14.92
C ARG A 79 -19.07 4.71 -14.25
N GLN A 80 -19.71 5.86 -14.04
CA GLN A 80 -19.10 6.98 -13.36
C GLN A 80 -18.73 6.62 -11.91
N PHE A 81 -19.65 6.02 -11.15
CA PHE A 81 -19.39 5.61 -9.76
C PHE A 81 -18.34 4.51 -9.69
N GLN A 82 -18.37 3.55 -10.61
CA GLN A 82 -17.30 2.56 -10.70
C GLN A 82 -15.94 3.22 -10.94
N TYR A 83 -15.86 4.22 -11.82
CA TYR A 83 -14.60 4.93 -12.08
C TYR A 83 -14.10 5.67 -10.84
N GLU A 84 -14.97 6.46 -10.21
CA GLU A 84 -14.64 7.25 -9.02
C GLU A 84 -14.26 6.33 -7.84
N LEU A 85 -15.01 5.27 -7.56
CA LEU A 85 -14.67 4.29 -6.51
C LEU A 85 -13.36 3.53 -6.79
N LYS A 86 -13.07 3.17 -8.04
CA LYS A 86 -11.77 2.59 -8.41
C LYS A 86 -10.63 3.56 -8.13
N TYR A 87 -10.85 4.86 -8.35
CA TYR A 87 -9.89 5.90 -8.06
C TYR A 87 -9.67 6.06 -6.54
N LEU A 88 -10.75 6.13 -5.75
CA LEU A 88 -10.70 6.11 -4.27
C LEU A 88 -9.93 4.89 -3.75
N TRP A 89 -10.26 3.71 -4.26
CA TRP A 89 -9.64 2.46 -3.85
C TRP A 89 -8.13 2.45 -4.11
N ARG A 90 -7.70 2.90 -5.30
CA ARG A 90 -6.28 3.03 -5.66
C ARG A 90 -5.57 4.03 -4.75
N TYR A 91 -6.21 5.15 -4.44
CA TYR A 91 -5.65 6.16 -3.55
C TYR A 91 -5.41 5.59 -2.13
N LEU A 92 -6.39 4.88 -1.57
CA LEU A 92 -6.27 4.26 -0.24
C LEU A 92 -5.20 3.17 -0.22
N LEU A 93 -5.14 2.30 -1.24
CA LEU A 93 -4.08 1.29 -1.35
C LEU A 93 -2.69 1.89 -1.45
N ARG A 94 -2.53 2.99 -2.20
CA ARG A 94 -1.23 3.68 -2.32
C ARG A 94 -0.71 4.15 -0.95
N ARG A 95 -1.61 4.48 -0.02
CA ARG A 95 -1.30 4.90 1.36
C ARG A 95 -1.31 3.75 2.36
N TYR A 96 -1.44 2.50 1.90
CA TYR A 96 -1.51 1.31 2.75
C TYR A 96 -2.70 1.29 3.72
N ALA A 97 -3.78 1.99 3.38
CA ALA A 97 -5.04 1.98 4.12
C ALA A 97 -5.90 0.78 3.69
N PHE A 98 -5.44 -0.43 4.00
CA PHE A 98 -6.03 -1.67 3.50
C PHE A 98 -7.46 -1.90 4.01
N CYS A 99 -7.72 -1.61 5.29
CA CYS A 99 -9.04 -1.82 5.89
C CYS A 99 -10.08 -0.90 5.25
N GLU A 100 -9.69 0.35 5.05
CA GLU A 100 -10.48 1.40 4.42
C GLU A 100 -10.73 1.07 2.94
N ALA A 101 -9.69 0.63 2.23
CA ALA A 101 -9.82 0.17 0.84
C ALA A 101 -10.75 -1.04 0.70
N LEU A 102 -10.79 -1.95 1.69
CA LEU A 102 -11.73 -3.07 1.70
C LEU A 102 -13.19 -2.61 1.86
N ARG A 103 -13.45 -1.52 2.60
CA ARG A 103 -14.80 -0.93 2.69
C ARG A 103 -15.24 -0.33 1.35
N VAL A 104 -14.35 0.44 0.72
CA VAL A 104 -14.60 0.97 -0.64
C VAL A 104 -14.81 -0.16 -1.65
N HIS A 105 -14.15 -1.30 -1.45
CA HIS A 105 -14.36 -2.48 -2.28
C HIS A 105 -15.77 -3.05 -2.15
N GLN A 106 -16.35 -3.10 -0.95
CA GLN A 106 -17.73 -3.58 -0.76
C GLN A 106 -18.71 -2.74 -1.60
N ALA A 107 -18.61 -1.40 -1.52
CA ALA A 107 -19.42 -0.51 -2.35
C ALA A 107 -19.21 -0.73 -3.86
N LEU A 108 -17.98 -1.05 -4.28
CA LEU A 108 -17.70 -1.36 -5.69
C LEU A 108 -18.27 -2.73 -6.13
N ALA A 109 -18.30 -3.71 -5.22
CA ALA A 109 -18.84 -5.04 -5.49
C ALA A 109 -20.36 -5.00 -5.77
N ASP A 110 -21.08 -4.14 -5.04
CA ASP A 110 -22.52 -3.91 -5.23
C ASP A 110 -22.86 -3.33 -6.62
N LEU A 111 -21.90 -2.66 -7.25
CA LEU A 111 -22.06 -2.05 -8.58
C LEU A 111 -21.73 -3.01 -9.75
N GLU A 112 -21.65 -4.32 -9.54
CA GLU A 112 -21.27 -5.38 -10.51
C GLU A 112 -19.93 -5.12 -11.22
N GLU A 113 -18.87 -5.71 -10.68
CA GLU A 113 -17.51 -5.48 -11.16
C GLU A 113 -17.17 -6.24 -12.45
N PRO A 114 -16.50 -5.58 -13.42
CA PRO A 114 -15.97 -6.27 -14.60
C PRO A 114 -14.84 -7.26 -14.21
N PRO A 115 -14.74 -8.41 -14.88
CA PRO A 115 -13.81 -9.48 -14.51
C PRO A 115 -12.34 -9.07 -14.59
N GLY A 116 -11.95 -8.25 -15.58
CA GLY A 116 -10.57 -7.75 -15.70
C GLY A 116 -10.11 -6.91 -14.51
N TRP A 117 -11.04 -6.21 -13.85
CA TRP A 117 -10.73 -5.43 -12.66
C TRP A 117 -10.40 -6.31 -11.45
N ARG A 118 -11.03 -7.49 -11.34
CA ARG A 118 -10.74 -8.45 -10.25
C ARG A 118 -9.29 -8.94 -10.28
N LEU A 119 -8.77 -9.24 -11.48
CA LEU A 119 -7.36 -9.64 -11.65
C LEU A 119 -6.41 -8.49 -11.31
N TRP A 120 -6.70 -7.29 -11.81
CA TRP A 120 -5.88 -6.12 -11.53
C TRP A 120 -5.83 -5.79 -10.02
N ARG A 121 -6.97 -5.96 -9.34
CA ARG A 121 -7.08 -5.83 -7.88
C ARG A 121 -6.19 -6.82 -7.14
N LEU A 122 -6.25 -8.10 -7.52
CA LEU A 122 -5.45 -9.14 -6.88
C LEU A 122 -3.95 -8.80 -6.96
N LYS A 123 -3.50 -8.28 -8.11
CA LYS A 123 -2.12 -7.80 -8.29
C LYS A 123 -1.71 -6.75 -7.25
N ASP A 124 -2.59 -5.78 -6.95
CA ASP A 124 -2.27 -4.68 -6.05
C ASP A 124 -2.42 -5.07 -4.57
N LEU A 125 -3.38 -5.95 -4.24
CA LEU A 125 -3.52 -6.52 -2.90
C LEU A 125 -2.37 -7.45 -2.54
N LEU A 126 -1.90 -8.27 -3.48
CA LEU A 126 -0.70 -9.09 -3.31
C LEU A 126 0.58 -8.24 -3.26
N MET A 127 0.51 -6.92 -3.47
CA MET A 127 1.67 -6.06 -3.54
C MET A 127 2.74 -6.62 -4.48
N LEU A 128 2.37 -7.01 -5.72
CA LEU A 128 3.28 -7.70 -6.65
C LEU A 128 4.62 -6.97 -6.86
N ARG A 129 4.65 -5.63 -6.68
CA ARG A 129 5.88 -4.83 -6.66
C ARG A 129 6.91 -5.28 -5.61
N VAL A 130 6.46 -5.71 -4.43
CA VAL A 130 7.32 -6.22 -3.35
C VAL A 130 7.90 -7.56 -3.77
N ALA A 131 7.09 -8.42 -4.39
CA ALA A 131 7.57 -9.69 -4.96
C ALA A 131 8.65 -9.45 -6.03
N VAL A 132 8.41 -8.53 -6.97
CA VAL A 132 9.41 -8.15 -7.99
C VAL A 132 10.69 -7.62 -7.33
N GLY A 133 10.58 -6.74 -6.33
CA GLY A 133 11.76 -6.25 -5.61
C GLY A 133 12.53 -7.35 -4.88
N VAL A 134 11.84 -8.35 -4.31
CA VAL A 134 12.48 -9.52 -3.66
C VAL A 134 13.19 -10.37 -4.70
N LEU A 135 12.57 -10.61 -5.86
CA LEU A 135 13.21 -11.33 -6.98
C LEU A 135 14.47 -10.61 -7.46
N LEU A 136 14.44 -9.28 -7.58
CA LEU A 136 15.62 -8.47 -7.88
C LEU A 136 16.68 -8.58 -6.79
N GLY A 137 16.28 -8.62 -5.51
CA GLY A 137 17.18 -8.87 -4.39
C GLY A 137 17.90 -10.21 -4.51
N PHE A 138 17.18 -11.29 -4.83
CA PHE A 138 17.77 -12.61 -5.10
C PHE A 138 18.67 -12.61 -6.32
N LEU A 139 18.30 -11.89 -7.39
CA LEU A 139 19.12 -11.76 -8.59
C LEU A 139 20.45 -11.10 -8.26
N VAL A 140 20.44 -9.99 -7.52
CA VAL A 140 21.66 -9.27 -7.11
C VAL A 140 22.53 -10.12 -6.19
N LEU A 141 21.94 -10.83 -5.25
CA LEU A 141 22.65 -11.80 -4.41
C LEU A 141 23.33 -12.89 -5.24
N SER A 142 22.63 -13.43 -6.24
CA SER A 142 23.16 -14.50 -7.10
C SER A 142 24.29 -14.00 -8.01
N SER A 143 24.25 -12.73 -8.41
CA SER A 143 25.32 -12.12 -9.23
C SER A 143 26.54 -11.66 -8.43
N SER A 144 26.45 -11.59 -7.10
CA SER A 144 27.51 -11.07 -6.24
C SER A 144 28.13 -12.17 -5.38
N GLY A 145 29.24 -12.74 -5.86
CA GLY A 145 29.99 -13.76 -5.13
C GLY A 145 30.38 -13.31 -3.71
N TYR A 146 30.72 -12.04 -3.52
CA TYR A 146 31.07 -11.48 -2.21
C TYR A 146 29.90 -11.46 -1.21
N LEU A 147 28.70 -11.10 -1.65
CA LEU A 147 27.52 -11.09 -0.77
C LEU A 147 27.10 -12.51 -0.38
N TYR A 148 27.24 -13.44 -1.32
CA TYR A 148 26.95 -14.86 -1.09
C TYR A 148 27.95 -15.47 -0.10
N ASP A 149 29.25 -15.20 -0.27
CA ASP A 149 30.31 -15.65 0.64
C ASP A 149 30.18 -15.04 2.04
N ALA A 150 29.81 -13.75 2.13
CA ALA A 150 29.52 -13.09 3.39
C ALA A 150 28.34 -13.76 4.11
N GLY A 151 27.28 -14.14 3.38
CA GLY A 151 26.15 -14.89 3.92
C GLY A 151 26.55 -16.26 4.46
N PHE A 152 27.45 -16.98 3.77
CA PHE A 152 28.00 -18.24 4.25
C PHE A 152 28.79 -18.09 5.56
N ARG A 153 29.64 -17.06 5.66
CA ARG A 153 30.39 -16.77 6.89
C ARG A 153 29.47 -16.36 8.04
N ALA A 154 28.49 -15.51 7.75
CA ALA A 154 27.50 -15.05 8.72
C ALA A 154 26.55 -16.17 9.20
N ALA A 155 26.35 -17.23 8.41
CA ALA A 155 25.52 -18.37 8.82
C ALA A 155 26.10 -19.19 9.99
N SER A 156 27.36 -18.95 10.36
CA SER A 156 28.05 -19.63 11.45
C SER A 156 27.81 -18.96 12.81
N GLY A 157 27.45 -19.78 13.81
CA GLY A 157 27.38 -19.37 15.21
C GLY A 157 26.44 -18.19 15.53
N LEU A 158 26.95 -17.24 16.31
CA LEU A 158 26.20 -16.08 16.83
C LEU A 158 25.86 -15.05 15.72
N TYR A 159 26.69 -14.95 14.69
CA TYR A 159 26.54 -13.97 13.61
C TYR A 159 25.24 -14.15 12.82
N PHE A 160 24.72 -15.38 12.76
CA PHE A 160 23.44 -15.68 12.12
C PHE A 160 22.29 -14.90 12.78
N TRP A 161 22.23 -14.95 14.11
CA TRP A 161 21.19 -14.28 14.88
C TRP A 161 21.32 -12.77 14.82
N VAL A 162 22.56 -12.26 14.89
CA VAL A 162 22.83 -10.82 14.75
C VAL A 162 22.35 -10.32 13.38
N TRP A 163 22.71 -11.00 12.29
CA TRP A 163 22.28 -10.59 10.94
C TRP A 163 20.77 -10.68 10.77
N LEU A 164 20.14 -11.73 11.30
CA LEU A 164 18.70 -11.89 11.25
C LEU A 164 17.98 -10.74 11.96
N VAL A 165 18.38 -10.40 13.18
CA VAL A 165 17.78 -9.31 13.96
C VAL A 165 18.01 -7.97 13.28
N VAL A 166 19.25 -7.67 12.88
CA VAL A 166 19.59 -6.41 12.20
C VAL A 166 18.83 -6.29 10.88
N GLY A 167 18.78 -7.35 10.07
CA GLY A 167 18.05 -7.36 8.81
C GLY A 167 16.55 -7.12 9.00
N VAL A 168 15.94 -7.75 9.99
CA VAL A 168 14.52 -7.53 10.32
C VAL A 168 14.26 -6.09 10.77
N LEU A 169 15.10 -5.55 11.65
CA LEU A 169 14.96 -4.17 12.12
C LEU A 169 15.14 -3.15 10.99
N LEU A 170 16.11 -3.36 10.10
CA LEU A 170 16.32 -2.48 8.94
C LEU A 170 15.15 -2.55 7.95
N VAL A 171 14.61 -3.73 7.66
CA VAL A 171 13.42 -3.90 6.83
C VAL A 171 12.22 -3.16 7.45
N LEU A 172 11.98 -3.33 8.75
CA LEU A 172 10.91 -2.63 9.45
C LEU A 172 11.11 -1.10 9.44
N GLY A 173 12.34 -0.63 9.68
CA GLY A 173 12.69 0.78 9.63
C GLY A 173 12.44 1.39 8.25
N MET A 174 12.86 0.70 7.18
CA MET A 174 12.60 1.14 5.80
C MET A 174 11.11 1.09 5.44
N ALA A 175 10.39 0.06 5.87
CA ALA A 175 8.95 -0.03 5.67
C ALA A 175 8.23 1.13 6.39
N ALA A 176 8.62 1.46 7.62
CA ALA A 176 8.07 2.59 8.37
C ALA A 176 8.38 3.93 7.68
N ALA A 177 9.61 4.13 7.21
CA ALA A 177 10.00 5.33 6.46
C ALA A 177 9.18 5.48 5.17
N GLU A 178 8.98 4.39 4.42
CA GLU A 178 8.15 4.39 3.21
C GLU A 178 6.69 4.68 3.53
N VAL A 179 6.11 4.09 4.58
CA VAL A 179 4.75 4.40 5.03
C VAL A 179 4.64 5.87 5.42
N GLN A 180 5.59 6.39 6.20
CA GLN A 180 5.61 7.79 6.61
C GLN A 180 5.71 8.74 5.41
N ARG A 181 6.50 8.39 4.39
CA ARG A 181 6.60 9.18 3.15
C ARG A 181 5.29 9.27 2.41
N ARG A 182 4.51 8.17 2.37
CA ARG A 182 3.25 8.10 1.61
C ARG A 182 2.03 8.64 2.36
N VAL A 183 1.97 8.39 3.66
CA VAL A 183 0.81 8.77 4.48
C VAL A 183 1.01 10.16 5.09
N GLY A 184 2.26 10.62 5.20
CA GLY A 184 2.61 11.88 5.85
C GLY A 184 2.62 11.74 7.37
N ARG A 185 2.30 12.85 8.07
CA ARG A 185 2.18 12.85 9.53
C ARG A 185 0.91 12.11 9.95
N ARG A 186 1.09 10.97 10.62
CA ARG A 186 0.06 10.15 11.26
C ARG A 186 0.56 9.66 12.63
N PRO A 187 -0.34 9.17 13.50
CA PRO A 187 0.07 8.53 14.75
C PRO A 187 1.08 7.39 14.49
N CYS A 188 2.12 7.31 15.32
CA CYS A 188 3.21 6.33 15.17
C CYS A 188 2.68 4.88 15.09
N LEU A 189 1.66 4.54 15.87
CA LEU A 189 1.03 3.23 15.85
C LEU A 189 0.50 2.85 14.47
N VAL A 190 -0.17 3.77 13.77
CA VAL A 190 -0.73 3.52 12.42
C VAL A 190 0.39 3.25 11.42
N ILE A 191 1.47 4.03 11.50
CA ILE A 191 2.65 3.85 10.65
C ILE A 191 3.26 2.47 10.90
N LEU A 192 3.44 2.10 12.17
CA LEU A 192 4.08 0.85 12.57
C LEU A 192 3.24 -0.37 12.16
N VAL A 193 1.91 -0.34 12.38
CA VAL A 193 1.01 -1.42 11.95
C VAL A 193 1.09 -1.64 10.44
N ARG A 194 1.04 -0.55 9.65
CA ARG A 194 1.17 -0.65 8.18
C ARG A 194 2.54 -1.15 7.76
N ALA A 195 3.60 -0.68 8.42
CA ALA A 195 4.97 -1.12 8.17
C ALA A 195 5.15 -2.61 8.43
N VAL A 196 4.62 -3.12 9.54
CA VAL A 196 4.61 -4.56 9.86
C VAL A 196 3.90 -5.37 8.78
N TRP A 197 2.77 -4.87 8.26
CA TRP A 197 2.05 -5.55 7.18
C TRP A 197 2.88 -5.65 5.90
N ILE A 198 3.49 -4.55 5.46
CA ILE A 198 4.30 -4.51 4.24
C ILE A 198 5.57 -5.35 4.41
N ALA A 199 6.24 -5.24 5.56
CA ALA A 199 7.40 -6.05 5.90
C ALA A 199 7.04 -7.54 5.95
N GLY A 200 5.90 -7.89 6.56
CA GLY A 200 5.38 -9.26 6.61
C GLY A 200 5.17 -9.85 5.22
N THR A 201 4.56 -9.09 4.29
CA THR A 201 4.43 -9.50 2.89
C THR A 201 5.80 -9.69 2.22
N GLY A 202 6.74 -8.79 2.48
CA GLY A 202 8.14 -8.93 2.03
C GLY A 202 8.79 -10.22 2.53
N PHE A 203 8.69 -10.50 3.83
CA PHE A 203 9.21 -11.72 4.43
C PHE A 203 8.53 -12.98 3.92
N ALA A 204 7.22 -12.95 3.63
CA ALA A 204 6.52 -14.08 3.03
C ALA A 204 7.10 -14.41 1.63
N TYR A 205 7.31 -13.39 0.79
CA TYR A 205 7.98 -13.57 -0.51
C TYR A 205 9.44 -14.01 -0.38
N GLY A 206 10.17 -13.44 0.58
CA GLY A 206 11.54 -13.82 0.88
C GLY A 206 11.66 -15.27 1.33
N ALA A 207 10.77 -15.73 2.21
CA ALA A 207 10.71 -17.11 2.69
C ALA A 207 10.37 -18.08 1.55
N PHE A 208 9.42 -17.72 0.68
CA PHE A 208 9.09 -18.51 -0.49
C PHE A 208 10.29 -18.65 -1.44
N GLY A 209 10.97 -17.55 -1.78
CA GLY A 209 12.18 -17.57 -2.60
C GLY A 209 13.32 -18.37 -1.96
N SER A 210 13.50 -18.24 -0.64
CA SER A 210 14.51 -19.00 0.12
C SER A 210 14.23 -20.50 0.10
N ALA A 211 12.95 -20.90 0.20
CA ALA A 211 12.55 -22.29 0.10
C ALA A 211 12.88 -22.85 -1.28
N ILE A 212 12.54 -22.14 -2.36
CA ILE A 212 12.91 -22.52 -3.73
C ILE A 212 14.43 -22.68 -3.85
N GLN A 213 15.20 -21.70 -3.38
CA GLN A 213 16.67 -21.73 -3.44
C GLN A 213 17.25 -22.92 -2.68
N TYR A 214 16.70 -23.22 -1.49
CA TYR A 214 17.13 -24.35 -0.68
C TYR A 214 16.87 -25.70 -1.37
N PHE A 215 15.64 -25.91 -1.86
CA PHE A 215 15.28 -27.16 -2.53
C PHE A 215 16.00 -27.33 -3.87
N ALA A 216 16.12 -26.28 -4.66
CA ALA A 216 16.87 -26.30 -5.91
C ALA A 216 18.37 -26.57 -5.67
N GLY A 217 18.97 -25.89 -4.69
CA GLY A 217 20.36 -26.10 -4.31
C GLY A 217 20.62 -27.55 -3.88
N ARG A 218 19.73 -28.12 -3.07
CA ARG A 218 19.81 -29.52 -2.64
C ARG A 218 19.72 -30.50 -3.81
N SER A 219 18.80 -30.27 -4.77
CA SER A 219 18.65 -31.12 -5.95
C SER A 219 19.85 -31.05 -6.91
N LEU A 220 20.53 -29.91 -6.95
CA LEU A 220 21.72 -29.68 -7.77
C LEU A 220 23.04 -30.09 -7.08
N GLY A 221 22.97 -30.62 -5.86
CA GLY A 221 24.16 -31.05 -5.09
C GLY A 221 24.93 -29.89 -4.46
N PHE A 222 24.42 -28.66 -4.50
CA PHE A 222 24.98 -27.55 -3.75
C PHE A 222 24.59 -27.70 -2.27
N GLY A 223 25.58 -27.85 -1.38
CA GLY A 223 25.40 -28.03 0.07
C GLY A 223 24.89 -26.79 0.81
N LEU A 224 23.81 -26.18 0.33
CA LEU A 224 23.15 -25.02 0.93
C LEU A 224 22.52 -25.41 2.27
N THR A 225 23.04 -24.82 3.36
CA THR A 225 22.43 -25.01 4.68
C THR A 225 21.15 -24.18 4.80
N PRO A 226 20.16 -24.62 5.60
CA PRO A 226 18.94 -23.84 5.82
C PRO A 226 19.20 -22.43 6.34
N ARG A 227 20.25 -22.24 7.16
CA ARG A 227 20.65 -20.94 7.69
C ARG A 227 21.08 -19.98 6.59
N VAL A 228 21.87 -20.44 5.63
CA VAL A 228 22.29 -19.62 4.49
C VAL A 228 21.06 -19.21 3.66
N ALA A 229 20.14 -20.13 3.38
CA ALA A 229 18.92 -19.82 2.64
C ALA A 229 18.08 -18.73 3.36
N VAL A 230 17.94 -18.81 4.69
CA VAL A 230 17.25 -17.78 5.48
C VAL A 230 17.96 -16.42 5.39
N LEU A 231 19.29 -16.38 5.52
CA LEU A 231 20.04 -15.12 5.40
C LEU A 231 19.92 -14.53 3.98
N CYS A 232 19.93 -15.37 2.94
CA CYS A 232 19.65 -14.95 1.56
C CYS A 232 18.26 -14.33 1.45
N GLY A 233 17.23 -14.96 2.03
CA GLY A 233 15.87 -14.42 2.06
C GLY A 233 15.77 -13.05 2.73
N VAL A 234 16.32 -12.93 3.94
CA VAL A 234 16.32 -11.66 4.69
C VAL A 234 17.05 -10.56 3.92
N THR A 235 18.19 -10.91 3.32
CA THR A 235 18.99 -9.96 2.54
C THR A 235 18.29 -9.57 1.23
N ALA A 236 17.62 -10.51 0.56
CA ALA A 236 16.82 -10.22 -0.64
C ALA A 236 15.65 -9.30 -0.31
N VAL A 237 14.98 -9.51 0.83
CA VAL A 237 13.93 -8.60 1.32
C VAL A 237 14.50 -7.23 1.63
N LEU A 238 15.64 -7.15 2.32
CA LEU A 238 16.32 -5.88 2.59
C LEU A 238 16.61 -5.11 1.29
N LEU A 239 17.23 -5.78 0.31
CA LEU A 239 17.52 -5.20 -1.00
C LEU A 239 16.25 -4.76 -1.74
N SER A 240 15.15 -5.51 -1.64
CA SER A 240 13.86 -5.13 -2.20
C SER A 240 13.39 -3.76 -1.70
N PHE A 241 13.47 -3.53 -0.39
CA PHE A 241 13.10 -2.23 0.18
C PHE A 241 14.06 -1.11 -0.23
N VAL A 242 15.37 -1.40 -0.32
CA VAL A 242 16.36 -0.46 -0.85
C VAL A 242 16.00 -0.05 -2.29
N PHE A 243 15.77 -1.02 -3.19
CA PHE A 243 15.38 -0.73 -4.57
C PHE A 243 14.09 0.08 -4.65
N GLN A 244 13.09 -0.27 -3.85
CA GLN A 244 11.82 0.46 -3.84
C GLN A 244 11.97 1.90 -3.35
N HIS A 245 12.91 2.17 -2.44
CA HIS A 245 13.17 3.53 -1.95
C HIS A 245 13.80 4.40 -3.04
N PHE A 246 14.82 3.87 -3.73
CA PHE A 246 15.55 4.60 -4.78
C PHE A 246 14.81 4.68 -6.12
N TRP A 247 14.08 3.63 -6.51
CA TRP A 247 13.40 3.59 -7.82
C TRP A 247 12.15 4.49 -7.88
N GLN A 248 11.57 4.85 -6.73
CA GLN A 248 10.32 5.60 -6.69
C GLN A 248 10.46 7.11 -6.86
N GLU A 249 11.66 7.67 -7.04
CA GLU A 249 11.80 9.13 -7.03
C GLU A 249 11.25 9.86 -8.27
N GLN A 250 11.01 9.26 -9.44
CA GLN A 250 10.64 10.11 -10.62
C GLN A 250 9.67 9.62 -11.72
N SER A 251 9.18 8.37 -11.83
CA SER A 251 8.57 7.98 -13.13
C SER A 251 7.26 7.18 -13.18
N ILE A 252 6.60 6.85 -12.06
CA ILE A 252 5.34 6.06 -12.11
C ILE A 252 4.24 6.63 -11.19
N GLY A 253 4.53 7.75 -10.51
CA GLY A 253 3.73 8.24 -9.37
C GLY A 253 2.76 9.38 -9.66
N ASP A 254 3.01 10.21 -10.67
CA ASP A 254 2.11 11.30 -11.00
C ASP A 254 0.87 10.78 -11.74
N PRO A 255 -0.35 11.16 -11.30
CA PRO A 255 -1.55 10.88 -12.05
C PRO A 255 -1.56 11.77 -13.31
N LEU A 256 -1.32 11.17 -14.46
CA LEU A 256 -2.13 11.50 -15.65
C LEU A 256 -3.38 10.62 -15.60
#